data_AF-A0A381U735-F1
#
_entry.id   AF-A0A381U735-F1
#
_cell.length_a   1.000
_cell.length_b   1.000
_cell.length_c   1.000
_cell.angle_alpha   90.00
_cell.angle_beta   90.00
_cell.angle_gamma   90.00
#
_symmetry.space_group_name_H-M   'P 1'
#
loop_
_entity.id
_entity.type
_entity.pdbx_description
1 polymer ?
#
loop_
_entity_poly.entity_id
_entity_poly.type
_entity_poly.pdbx_seq_one_letter_code
_entity_poly.pdbx_strand_id
1 'polypeptide(L)'
;MLNVLKHLIIFLIITLTATIFSLSEVYGEPIIFDDDYLVEIFVGGLHYPTTMDFVGDDILVLEKNTGKVIRIMNNGIIYDKPVLDVPVRSNFYSGLLGIATLSDRVFLYYTESESGSDAN
;
A
#
# COMPACT_ATOMS: atom_id res chain seq x y z
N MET A 1 35.34 -18.27 26.55
CA MET A 1 34.59 -19.29 25.79
C MET A 1 33.07 -19.06 25.86
N LEU A 2 32.48 -18.94 27.05
CA LEU A 2 31.02 -18.77 27.24
C LEU A 2 30.43 -17.51 26.55
N ASN A 3 31.13 -16.37 26.60
CA ASN A 3 30.67 -15.14 25.95
C ASN A 3 30.64 -15.25 24.43
N VAL A 4 31.63 -15.92 23.82
CA VAL A 4 31.70 -16.12 22.36
C VAL A 4 30.54 -17.01 21.89
N LEU A 5 30.25 -18.07 22.65
CA LEU A 5 29.13 -18.97 22.37
C LEU A 5 27.77 -18.26 22.44
N LYS A 6 27.59 -17.35 23.41
CA LYS A 6 26.36 -16.54 23.54
C LYS A 6 26.14 -15.62 22.34
N HIS A 7 27.18 -14.94 21.85
CA HIS A 7 27.06 -14.07 20.67
C HIS A 7 26.76 -14.86 19.39
N LEU A 8 27.34 -16.06 19.25
CA LEU A 8 27.07 -16.96 18.12
C LEU A 8 25.59 -17.40 18.09
N ILE A 9 25.02 -17.75 19.24
CA ILE A 9 23.62 -18.15 19.38
C ILE A 9 22.68 -16.98 19.05
N ILE A 10 22.98 -15.77 19.52
CA ILE A 10 22.18 -14.57 19.21
C ILE A 10 22.19 -14.28 17.70
N PHE A 11 23.37 -14.35 17.07
CA PHE A 11 23.49 -14.16 15.62
C PHE A 11 22.68 -15.20 14.84
N LEU A 12 22.72 -16.47 15.26
CA LEU A 12 21.93 -17.55 14.65
C LEU A 12 20.42 -17.33 14.78
N ILE A 13 19.95 -16.84 15.93
CA ILE A 13 18.53 -16.54 16.14
C ILE A 13 18.09 -15.38 15.22
N ILE A 14 18.91 -14.33 15.09
CA ILE A 14 18.61 -13.17 14.24
C ILE A 14 18.54 -13.59 12.76
N THR A 15 19.48 -14.43 12.29
CA THR A 15 19.45 -14.90 10.90
C THR A 15 18.28 -15.84 10.64
N LEU A 16 17.93 -16.69 11.60
CA LEU A 16 16.78 -17.60 11.49
C LEU A 16 15.45 -16.84 11.49
N THR A 17 15.29 -15.78 12.29
CA THR A 17 14.07 -14.97 12.25
C THR A 17 13.98 -14.18 10.95
N ALA A 18 15.09 -13.60 10.47
CA ALA A 18 15.12 -12.86 9.20
C ALA A 18 14.71 -13.73 8.00
N THR A 19 15.09 -15.01 7.96
CA THR A 19 14.69 -15.92 6.87
C THR A 19 13.22 -16.32 6.97
N ILE A 20 12.67 -16.53 8.17
CA ILE A 20 11.25 -16.82 8.38
C ILE A 20 10.37 -15.64 7.95
N PHE A 21 10.77 -14.40 8.29
CA PHE A 21 10.06 -13.19 7.82
C PHE A 21 10.12 -13.05 6.29
N SER A 22 11.23 -13.45 5.65
CA SER A 22 11.36 -13.39 4.19
C SER A 22 10.50 -14.42 3.45
N LEU A 23 10.13 -15.53 4.11
CA LEU A 23 9.29 -16.60 3.54
C LEU A 23 7.78 -16.36 3.72
N SER A 24 7.40 -15.36 4.51
CA SER A 24 6.01 -15.09 4.92
C SER A 24 5.16 -14.41 3.83
N GLU A 25 5.77 -13.88 2.77
CA GLU A 25 5.09 -13.06 1.75
C GLU A 25 4.94 -13.80 0.41
N VAL A 26 4.68 -15.12 0.42
CA VAL A 26 4.28 -15.84 -0.80
C VAL A 26 2.76 -15.69 -0.97
N TYR A 27 2.33 -14.48 -1.32
CA TYR A 27 1.03 -14.33 -1.99
C TYR A 27 1.14 -15.09 -3.31
N GLY A 28 0.20 -16.02 -3.56
CA GLY A 28 0.20 -16.76 -4.83
C GLY A 28 0.17 -15.80 -6.01
N GLU A 29 1.06 -16.02 -6.99
CA GLU A 29 1.05 -15.24 -8.22
C GLU A 29 -0.33 -15.32 -8.89
N PRO A 30 -0.78 -14.24 -9.54
CA PRO A 30 -2.07 -14.25 -10.24
C PRO A 30 -2.07 -15.35 -11.32
N ILE A 31 -3.14 -16.14 -11.36
CA ILE A 31 -3.36 -17.08 -12.45
C ILE A 31 -3.95 -16.30 -13.62
N ILE A 32 -3.23 -16.26 -14.73
CA ILE A 32 -3.64 -15.58 -15.94
C ILE A 32 -4.44 -16.58 -16.80
N PHE A 33 -5.72 -16.29 -17.03
CA PHE A 33 -6.61 -17.11 -17.86
C PHE A 33 -6.64 -16.70 -19.34
N ASP A 34 -6.11 -15.52 -19.64
CA ASP A 34 -6.06 -14.94 -20.98
C ASP A 34 -4.59 -14.69 -21.34
N ASP A 35 -4.07 -15.52 -22.25
CA ASP A 35 -2.67 -15.57 -22.62
C ASP A 35 -2.23 -14.42 -23.54
N ASP A 36 -3.16 -13.59 -24.02
CA ASP A 36 -2.84 -12.35 -24.75
C ASP A 36 -2.38 -11.22 -23.80
N TYR A 37 -2.48 -11.41 -22.47
CA TYR A 37 -2.07 -10.41 -21.48
C TYR A 37 -0.85 -10.85 -20.68
N LEU A 38 0.07 -9.90 -20.51
CA LEU A 38 1.16 -9.98 -19.55
C LEU A 38 0.81 -9.15 -18.31
N VAL A 39 0.92 -9.76 -17.13
CA VAL A 39 0.72 -9.08 -15.85
C VAL A 39 2.07 -8.86 -15.20
N GLU A 40 2.37 -7.61 -14.89
CA GLU A 40 3.60 -7.21 -14.20
C GLU A 40 3.31 -6.27 -13.03
N ILE A 41 4.22 -6.26 -12.05
CA ILE A 41 4.12 -5.31 -10.94
C ILE A 41 4.55 -3.94 -11.46
N PHE A 42 3.59 -3.02 -11.55
CA PHE A 42 3.89 -1.63 -11.87
C PHE A 42 4.45 -0.87 -10.64
N VAL A 43 3.77 -1.01 -9.50
CA VAL A 43 4.17 -0.42 -8.20
C VAL A 43 3.79 -1.36 -7.06
N GLY A 44 4.65 -1.46 -6.05
CA GLY A 44 4.39 -2.18 -4.79
C GLY A 44 4.48 -1.26 -3.56
N GLY A 45 4.24 -1.82 -2.37
CA GLY A 45 4.41 -1.10 -1.09
C GLY A 45 3.29 -0.15 -0.68
N LEU A 46 2.15 -0.19 -1.36
CA LEU A 46 0.95 0.59 -1.01
C LEU A 46 0.19 -0.03 0.17
N HIS A 47 -0.45 0.79 0.99
CA HIS A 47 -1.15 0.33 2.19
C HIS A 47 -2.67 0.21 1.98
N TYR A 48 -3.16 -1.02 1.83
CA TYR A 48 -4.58 -1.34 1.57
C TYR A 48 -5.18 -0.49 0.42
N PRO A 49 -4.62 -0.58 -0.81
CA PRO A 49 -5.13 0.18 -1.93
C PRO A 49 -6.57 -0.26 -2.29
N THR A 50 -7.47 0.70 -2.56
CA THR A 50 -8.87 0.40 -2.93
C THR A 50 -9.17 0.62 -4.40
N THR A 51 -8.76 1.77 -4.93
CA THR A 51 -9.01 2.14 -6.33
C THR A 51 -8.02 3.22 -6.76
N MET A 52 -8.02 3.53 -8.06
CA MET A 52 -7.17 4.54 -8.66
C MET A 52 -7.90 5.27 -9.80
N ASP A 53 -7.40 6.45 -10.16
CA ASP A 53 -7.81 7.18 -11.37
C ASP A 53 -6.65 8.01 -11.91
N PHE A 54 -6.72 8.36 -13.20
CA PHE A 54 -5.67 9.11 -13.90
C PHE A 54 -5.90 10.61 -13.80
N VAL A 55 -4.81 11.36 -13.63
CA VAL A 55 -4.78 12.84 -13.67
C VAL A 55 -3.59 13.28 -14.51
N GLY A 56 -3.87 13.65 -15.77
CA GLY A 56 -2.81 13.83 -16.76
C GLY A 56 -2.11 12.49 -17.03
N ASP A 57 -0.78 12.48 -16.93
CA ASP A 57 0.03 11.26 -17.10
C ASP A 57 0.19 10.46 -15.81
N ASP A 58 -0.20 11.02 -14.67
CA ASP A 58 0.01 10.42 -13.35
C ASP A 58 -1.22 9.65 -12.87
N ILE A 59 -0.99 8.76 -11.92
CA ILE A 59 -2.01 7.93 -11.28
C ILE A 59 -2.20 8.41 -9.84
N LEU A 60 -3.45 8.59 -9.42
CA LEU A 60 -3.82 8.76 -8.02
C LEU A 60 -4.38 7.44 -7.50
N VAL A 61 -3.74 6.87 -6.48
CA VAL A 61 -4.18 5.64 -5.80
C VAL A 61 -4.66 5.97 -4.39
N LEU A 62 -5.78 5.38 -3.98
CA LEU A 62 -6.34 5.56 -2.64
C LEU A 62 -5.84 4.49 -1.68
N GLU A 63 -5.42 4.89 -0.48
CA GLU A 63 -5.16 3.97 0.62
C GLU A 63 -6.31 3.99 1.64
N LYS A 64 -6.99 2.85 1.82
CA LYS A 64 -8.26 2.76 2.54
C LYS A 64 -8.20 3.29 3.97
N ASN A 65 -7.21 2.82 4.73
CA ASN A 65 -7.17 2.96 6.19
C ASN A 65 -6.33 4.15 6.65
N THR A 66 -5.48 4.69 5.79
CA THR A 66 -4.63 5.86 6.09
C THR A 66 -5.23 7.16 5.58
N GLY A 67 -6.33 7.11 4.82
CA GLY A 67 -6.96 8.29 4.25
C GLY A 67 -6.13 9.01 3.20
N LYS A 68 -5.04 8.40 2.71
CA LYS A 68 -4.07 9.04 1.82
C LYS A 68 -4.41 8.82 0.35
N VAL A 69 -4.21 9.88 -0.42
CA VAL A 69 -4.18 9.86 -1.88
C VAL A 69 -2.72 9.88 -2.33
N ILE A 70 -2.24 8.73 -2.80
CA ILE A 70 -0.87 8.52 -3.25
C ILE A 70 -0.77 8.87 -4.74
N ARG A 71 0.20 9.70 -5.10
CA ARG A 71 0.49 10.00 -6.51
C ARG A 71 1.64 9.13 -6.99
N ILE A 72 1.44 8.53 -8.16
CA ILE A 72 2.42 7.71 -8.86
C ILE A 72 2.68 8.34 -10.22
N MET A 73 3.94 8.61 -10.53
CA MET A 73 4.36 9.11 -11.84
C MET A 73 4.16 8.04 -12.91
N ASN A 74 4.01 8.44 -14.17
CA ASN A 74 3.91 7.51 -15.31
C ASN A 74 5.07 6.49 -15.45
N ASN A 75 6.20 6.73 -14.79
CA ASN A 75 7.36 5.83 -14.74
C ASN A 75 7.38 4.90 -13.51
N GLY A 76 6.30 4.86 -12.73
CA GLY A 76 6.18 4.01 -11.55
C GLY A 76 6.80 4.57 -10.27
N ILE A 77 7.33 5.80 -10.28
CA ILE A 77 7.89 6.43 -9.07
C ILE A 77 6.76 6.98 -8.20
N ILE A 78 6.70 6.54 -6.95
CA ILE A 78 5.79 7.08 -5.93
C ILE A 78 6.34 8.43 -5.42
N TYR A 79 5.47 9.44 -5.31
CA TYR A 79 5.84 10.71 -4.66
C TYR A 79 6.02 10.55 -3.15
N ASP A 80 7.04 11.19 -2.58
CA ASP A 80 7.36 11.13 -1.14
C ASP A 80 6.22 11.60 -0.21
N LYS A 81 5.32 12.44 -0.71
CA LYS A 81 4.20 12.99 0.05
C LYS A 81 2.87 12.64 -0.63
N PRO A 82 1.84 12.26 0.15
CA PRO A 82 0.50 12.14 -0.40
C PRO A 82 0.01 13.50 -0.91
N VAL A 83 -0.85 13.46 -1.93
CA VAL A 83 -1.50 14.67 -2.46
C VAL A 83 -2.48 15.24 -1.45
N LEU A 84 -3.15 14.35 -0.72
CA LEU A 84 -4.13 14.65 0.31
C LEU A 84 -4.14 13.54 1.35
N ASP A 85 -4.40 13.92 2.59
CA ASP A 85 -4.62 13.01 3.71
C ASP A 85 -5.92 13.47 4.40
N VAL A 86 -6.94 12.61 4.42
CA VAL A 86 -8.26 12.90 5.01
C VAL A 86 -8.51 11.98 6.20
N PRO A 87 -9.12 12.47 7.30
CA PRO A 87 -9.39 11.64 8.46
C PRO A 87 -10.46 10.60 8.14
N VAL A 88 -10.07 9.33 8.11
CA VAL A 88 -10.98 8.23 7.77
C VAL A 88 -11.39 7.41 8.97
N ARG A 89 -12.65 6.99 9.01
CA ARG A 89 -13.08 5.84 9.81
C ARG A 89 -12.96 4.59 8.96
N SER A 90 -12.19 3.60 9.42
CA SER A 90 -11.82 2.41 8.66
C SER A 90 -12.12 1.11 9.40
N ASN A 91 -13.40 0.73 9.41
CA ASN A 91 -13.87 -0.59 9.81
C ASN A 91 -14.55 -1.34 8.65
N PHE A 92 -14.17 -2.60 8.45
CA PHE A 92 -14.73 -3.45 7.41
C PHE A 92 -14.69 -2.76 6.02
N TYR A 93 -15.84 -2.29 5.54
CA TYR A 93 -16.03 -1.64 4.25
C TYR A 93 -15.93 -0.12 4.28
N SER A 94 -15.73 0.51 5.43
CA SER A 94 -15.53 1.97 5.53
C SER A 94 -14.06 2.35 5.35
N GLY A 95 -13.80 3.61 4.98
CA GLY A 95 -12.47 4.16 4.72
C GLY A 95 -12.51 5.09 3.52
N LEU A 96 -11.39 5.24 2.83
CA LEU A 96 -11.29 5.92 1.53
C LEU A 96 -11.56 4.93 0.39
N LEU A 97 -12.70 5.08 -0.29
CA LEU A 97 -13.29 4.01 -1.11
C LEU A 97 -13.47 4.34 -2.59
N GLY A 98 -13.64 5.62 -2.94
CA GLY A 98 -13.93 6.02 -4.32
C GLY A 98 -13.20 7.29 -4.72
N ILE A 99 -12.83 7.34 -6.00
CA ILE A 99 -12.24 8.48 -6.68
C ILE A 99 -12.87 8.60 -8.07
N ALA A 100 -13.10 9.83 -8.51
CA ALA A 100 -13.46 10.15 -9.88
C ALA A 100 -12.79 11.47 -10.29
N THR A 101 -12.18 11.49 -11.47
CA THR A 101 -11.47 12.66 -11.98
C THR A 101 -12.23 13.30 -13.15
N LEU A 102 -12.18 14.63 -13.18
CA LEU A 102 -12.49 15.47 -14.34
C LEU A 102 -11.20 16.21 -14.74
N SER A 103 -11.25 16.94 -15.86
CA SER A 103 -10.10 17.71 -16.36
C SER A 103 -9.48 18.67 -15.35
N ASP A 104 -10.27 19.18 -14.41
CA ASP A 104 -9.89 20.23 -13.46
C ASP A 104 -10.23 19.90 -11.99
N ARG A 105 -10.84 18.73 -11.72
CA ARG A 105 -11.38 18.40 -10.39
C ARG A 105 -11.22 16.92 -10.08
N VAL A 106 -11.05 16.62 -8.80
CA VAL A 106 -11.05 15.26 -8.25
C VAL A 106 -12.13 15.18 -7.18
N PHE A 107 -12.95 14.13 -7.24
CA PHE A 107 -13.98 13.82 -6.24
C PHE A 107 -13.57 12.57 -5.48
N LEU A 108 -13.72 12.60 -4.15
CA LEU A 108 -13.41 11.48 -3.27
C LEU A 108 -14.68 11.03 -2.54
N TYR A 109 -14.82 9.72 -2.36
CA TYR A 109 -15.86 9.11 -1.55
C TYR A 109 -15.22 8.35 -0.40
N TYR A 110 -15.50 8.78 0.83
CA TYR A 110 -14.92 8.20 2.03
C TYR A 110 -15.87 8.27 3.22
N THR A 111 -15.63 7.43 4.22
CA THR A 111 -16.28 7.54 5.53
C THR A 111 -15.40 8.37 6.45
N GLU A 112 -15.87 9.55 6.83
CA GLU A 112 -15.15 10.48 7.69
C GLU A 112 -15.07 10.00 9.14
N SER A 113 -13.94 10.28 9.79
CA SER A 113 -13.79 10.08 11.23
C SER A 113 -14.24 11.31 12.02
N GLU A 114 -15.10 11.10 13.03
CA GLU A 114 -15.55 12.15 13.93
C GLU A 114 -14.43 12.77 14.78
N SER A 115 -13.31 12.05 14.98
CA SER A 115 -12.18 12.55 15.79
C SER A 115 -11.29 13.53 15.03
N GLY A 116 -11.49 13.71 13.72
CA GLY A 116 -10.59 14.49 12.87
C GLY A 116 -9.23 13.82 12.65
N SER A 117 -9.12 12.52 12.96
CA SER A 117 -7.94 11.67 12.74
C SER A 117 -8.38 10.28 12.31
N ASP A 118 -7.48 9.50 11.73
CA ASP A 118 -7.77 8.10 11.40
C ASP A 118 -8.26 7.31 12.61
N ALA A 119 -9.32 6.54 12.41
CA ALA A 119 -9.95 5.72 13.43
C ALA A 119 -10.41 4.38 12.84
N ASN A 120 -10.53 3.36 13.70
CA ASN A 120 -11.08 2.04 13.34
C ASN A 120 -12.52 1.91 13.85
#